data_AF-A0A377TX49-F1
#
_entry.id   AF-A0A377TX49-F1
#
_cell.length_a   1.000
_cell.length_b   1.000
_cell.length_c   1.000
_cell.angle_alpha   90.00
_cell.angle_beta   90.00
_cell.angle_gamma   90.00
#
_symmetry.space_group_name_H-M   'P 1'
#
loop_
_entity.id
_entity.type
_entity.pdbx_description
1 polymer ?
#
loop_
_entity_poly.entity_id
_entity_poly.type
_entity_poly.pdbx_seq_one_letter_code
_entity_poly.pdbx_strand_id
1 'polypeptide(L)'
;MVAKVAISEGQRPGSLFVPMHWNNQFARQGRVNNLLAAVTDPYSGQPESKQAAVAIAAWQPAWHSELFCREPLPFPAAWHWRRRASPGVLHYSLAGEASARQWLSAWCARRGWQLQVADGGAVWNLLAWHQGRLMLGWWSDAREPAVDCAWISAAFAAPPSDAAQRHALLSGRPGAAVAPRGRIVCSCFGVGEWSINEAIASGCTSVGALGGKLKCGTNCGSCVPELNALLAAQRTRA
;
A
#
# COMPACT_ATOMS: atom_id res chain seq x y z
N MET A 1 14.66 -1.26 14.37
CA MET A 1 13.42 -1.50 13.60
C MET A 1 13.10 -0.22 12.86
N VAL A 2 12.49 -0.31 11.67
CA VAL A 2 11.94 0.85 10.94
C VAL A 2 10.48 0.56 10.60
N ALA A 3 9.59 1.51 10.86
CA ALA A 3 8.15 1.37 10.65
C ALA A 3 7.52 2.72 10.28
N LYS A 4 6.34 2.69 9.66
CA LYS A 4 5.51 3.89 9.53
C LYS A 4 4.91 4.23 10.88
N VAL A 5 4.90 5.52 11.22
CA VAL A 5 4.26 6.04 12.42
C VAL A 5 2.83 6.45 12.09
N ALA A 6 1.89 6.06 12.94
CA ALA A 6 0.55 6.62 12.99
C ALA A 6 0.41 7.36 14.32
N ILE A 7 0.02 8.63 14.27
CA ILE A 7 -0.19 9.45 15.46
C ILE A 7 -1.68 9.34 15.82
N SER A 8 -1.95 9.04 17.09
CA SER A 8 -3.31 8.86 17.62
C SER A 8 -3.40 9.46 19.01
N GLU A 9 -4.46 10.24 19.27
CA GLU A 9 -4.77 10.78 20.60
C GLU A 9 -5.16 9.70 21.61
N GLY A 10 -5.56 8.51 21.13
CA GLY A 10 -5.86 7.36 21.98
C GLY A 10 -4.62 6.67 22.58
N GLN A 11 -3.41 7.06 22.15
CA GLN A 11 -2.16 6.52 22.70
C GLN A 11 -1.72 7.30 23.93
N ARG A 12 -1.46 6.61 25.05
CA ARG A 12 -0.97 7.26 26.27
C ARG A 12 0.37 7.99 26.00
N PRO A 13 0.54 9.26 26.43
CA PRO A 13 1.81 9.95 26.32
C PRO A 13 2.97 9.16 26.94
N GLY A 14 4.13 9.13 26.27
CA GLY A 14 5.31 8.38 26.69
C GLY A 14 5.25 6.87 26.40
N SER A 15 4.21 6.39 25.71
CA SER A 15 4.09 4.99 25.30
C SER A 15 3.96 4.84 23.79
N LEU A 16 4.27 3.65 23.28
CA LEU A 16 4.10 3.29 21.88
C LEU A 16 3.49 1.89 21.77
N PHE A 17 2.76 1.68 20.69
CA PHE A 17 2.20 0.39 20.32
C PHE A 17 2.73 -0.04 18.95
N VAL A 18 3.19 -1.28 18.84
CA VAL A 18 3.68 -1.85 17.59
C VAL A 18 3.14 -3.28 17.43
N PRO A 19 2.47 -3.62 16.32
CA PRO A 19 1.98 -4.97 16.09
C PRO A 19 3.13 -5.95 15.83
N MET A 20 3.04 -7.16 16.40
CA MET A 20 4.08 -8.19 16.31
C MET A 20 4.03 -9.04 15.02
N HIS A 21 2.99 -8.89 14.18
CA HIS A 21 2.74 -9.79 13.03
C HIS A 21 3.65 -9.59 11.80
N TRP A 22 4.71 -8.79 11.91
CA TRP A 22 5.63 -8.53 10.79
C TRP A 22 6.86 -9.42 10.85
N ASN A 23 7.29 -9.96 9.71
CA ASN A 23 8.49 -10.78 9.57
C ASN A 23 9.32 -10.36 8.34
N ASN A 24 10.49 -11.00 8.17
CA ASN A 24 11.43 -10.67 7.09
C ASN A 24 10.94 -11.02 5.68
N GLN A 25 9.80 -11.71 5.53
CA GLN A 25 9.15 -11.93 4.23
C GLN A 25 8.25 -10.74 3.82
N PHE A 26 7.79 -9.96 4.80
CA PHE A 26 6.85 -8.85 4.58
C PHE A 26 7.47 -7.47 4.79
N ALA A 27 8.58 -7.34 5.52
CA ALA A 27 9.27 -6.07 5.66
C ALA A 27 10.74 -6.25 6.01
N ARG A 28 11.59 -5.37 5.48
CA ARG A 28 12.97 -5.22 5.97
C ARG A 28 12.98 -4.41 7.27
N GLN A 29 13.59 -4.98 8.31
CA GLN A 29 13.72 -4.37 9.62
C GLN A 29 12.37 -3.99 10.29
N GLY A 30 11.27 -4.64 9.91
CA GLY A 30 9.93 -4.38 10.47
C GLY A 30 9.54 -5.24 11.68
N ARG A 31 10.43 -6.11 12.17
CA ARG A 31 10.18 -6.99 13.32
C ARG A 31 10.37 -6.25 14.64
N VAL A 32 9.30 -6.12 15.43
CA VAL A 32 9.36 -5.53 16.78
C VAL A 32 10.16 -6.39 17.75
N ASN A 33 10.11 -7.72 17.61
CA ASN A 33 10.81 -8.64 18.51
C ASN A 33 12.34 -8.49 18.48
N ASN A 34 12.89 -7.82 17.47
CA ASN A 34 14.31 -7.48 17.44
C ASN A 34 14.70 -6.40 18.46
N LEU A 35 13.71 -5.71 19.05
CA LEU A 35 13.89 -4.71 20.09
C LEU A 35 13.75 -5.29 21.51
N LEU A 36 13.25 -6.52 21.63
CA LEU A 36 12.98 -7.16 22.91
C LEU A 36 14.17 -8.04 23.32
N ALA A 37 14.53 -7.97 24.60
CA ALA A 37 15.50 -8.90 25.17
C ALA A 37 14.84 -10.28 25.36
N ALA A 38 15.59 -11.35 25.11
CA ALA A 38 15.12 -12.72 25.34
C ALA A 38 15.25 -13.09 26.83
N VAL A 39 14.45 -12.42 27.69
CA VAL A 39 14.39 -12.68 29.13
C VAL A 39 13.12 -13.46 29.44
N THR A 40 13.27 -14.56 30.16
CA THR A 40 12.16 -15.41 30.62
C THR A 40 12.04 -15.36 32.12
N ASP A 41 10.80 -15.41 32.63
CA ASP A 41 10.55 -15.60 34.05
C ASP A 41 11.11 -16.97 34.51
N PRO A 42 11.95 -17.03 35.56
CA PRO A 42 12.56 -18.28 36.03
C PRO A 42 11.55 -19.32 36.54
N TYR A 43 10.32 -18.92 36.92
CA TYR A 43 9.32 -19.84 37.43
C TYR A 43 8.40 -20.38 36.33
N SER A 44 7.88 -19.52 35.44
CA SER A 44 6.94 -19.91 34.39
C SER A 44 7.58 -20.18 33.03
N GLY A 45 8.81 -19.70 32.79
CA GLY A 45 9.48 -19.73 31.48
C GLY A 45 8.88 -18.76 30.44
N GLN A 46 7.90 -17.94 30.81
CA GLN A 46 7.26 -17.00 29.89
C GLN A 46 8.17 -15.81 29.56
N PRO A 47 8.20 -15.32 28.30
CA PRO A 47 9.03 -14.18 27.92
C PRO A 47 8.43 -12.84 28.35
N GLU A 48 9.27 -11.89 28.72
CA GLU A 48 8.83 -10.49 28.85
C GLU A 48 8.75 -9.83 27.46
N SER A 49 7.51 -9.67 26.99
CA SER A 49 7.19 -9.15 25.65
C SER A 49 6.19 -7.99 25.67
N LYS A 50 5.71 -7.58 26.84
CA LYS A 50 4.64 -6.58 26.97
C LYS A 50 5.16 -5.17 27.25
N GLN A 51 6.39 -5.05 27.75
CA GLN A 51 7.02 -3.77 28.04
C GLN A 51 8.53 -3.86 27.77
N ALA A 52 9.04 -2.88 27.04
CA ALA A 52 10.46 -2.66 26.84
C ALA A 52 10.71 -1.17 26.70
N ALA A 53 11.77 -0.68 27.34
CA ALA A 53 12.24 0.68 27.12
C ALA A 53 12.83 0.77 25.71
N VAL A 54 12.39 1.77 24.94
CA VAL A 54 12.83 1.99 23.57
C VAL A 54 12.97 3.48 23.31
N ALA A 55 13.81 3.84 22.35
CA ALA A 55 13.92 5.19 21.80
C ALA A 55 13.40 5.21 20.37
N ILE A 56 12.79 6.33 19.97
CA ILE A 56 12.36 6.57 18.58
C ILE A 56 13.11 7.77 18.02
N ALA A 57 13.42 7.71 16.74
CA ALA A 57 13.97 8.82 15.98
C ALA A 57 13.23 8.93 14.65
N ALA A 58 12.94 10.16 14.22
CA ALA A 58 12.36 10.37 12.91
C ALA A 58 13.39 10.06 11.82
N TRP A 59 12.97 9.29 10.81
CA TRP A 59 13.75 9.05 9.61
C TRP A 59 12.97 9.60 8.41
N GLN A 60 13.57 10.54 7.70
CA GLN A 60 13.00 11.15 6.50
C GLN A 60 13.84 10.72 5.29
N PRO A 61 13.44 9.66 4.56
CA PRO A 61 14.20 9.18 3.41
C PRO A 61 14.16 10.20 2.28
N ALA A 62 15.25 10.26 1.49
CA ALA A 62 15.31 11.12 0.31
C ALA A 62 14.24 10.81 -0.75
N TRP A 63 13.76 9.57 -0.81
CA TRP A 63 12.69 9.15 -1.72
C TRP A 63 11.81 8.05 -1.15
N HIS A 64 10.59 7.98 -1.68
CA HIS A 64 9.61 6.92 -1.45
C HIS A 64 9.16 6.33 -2.78
N SER A 65 8.75 5.07 -2.80
CA SER A 65 8.19 4.46 -4.01
C SER A 65 7.10 3.42 -3.74
N GLU A 66 6.29 3.20 -4.76
CA GLU A 66 5.45 2.01 -4.92
C GLU A 66 5.94 1.25 -6.16
N LEU A 67 6.27 -0.03 -5.97
CA LEU A 67 6.82 -0.93 -6.98
C LEU A 67 5.89 -2.12 -7.19
N PHE A 68 5.48 -2.33 -8.43
CA PHE A 68 4.78 -3.51 -8.89
C PHE A 68 5.68 -4.29 -9.82
N CYS A 69 5.83 -5.59 -9.61
CA CYS A 69 6.70 -6.42 -10.45
C CYS A 69 6.23 -7.87 -10.51
N ARG A 70 6.58 -8.56 -11.60
CA ARG A 70 6.27 -10.00 -11.76
C ARG A 70 7.27 -10.92 -11.07
N GLU A 71 8.52 -10.49 -11.02
CA GLU A 71 9.61 -11.24 -10.41
C GLU A 71 10.08 -10.50 -9.16
N PRO A 72 10.52 -11.20 -8.10
CA PRO A 72 11.14 -10.55 -6.95
C PRO A 72 12.48 -9.91 -7.35
N LEU A 73 12.76 -8.74 -6.77
CA LEU A 73 14.00 -8.01 -7.00
C LEU A 73 14.93 -8.15 -5.77
N PRO A 74 16.25 -8.33 -5.97
CA PRO A 74 17.21 -8.37 -4.87
C PRO A 74 17.53 -6.93 -4.43
N PHE A 75 16.60 -6.31 -3.70
CA PHE A 75 16.73 -4.92 -3.29
C PHE A 75 18.06 -4.67 -2.56
N PRO A 76 18.76 -3.55 -2.85
CA PRO A 76 19.94 -3.15 -2.10
C PRO A 76 19.67 -3.15 -0.60
N ALA A 77 20.66 -3.61 0.18
CA ALA A 77 20.54 -3.68 1.63
C ALA A 77 20.33 -2.31 2.29
N ALA A 78 20.58 -1.19 1.59
CA ALA A 78 20.32 0.15 2.08
C ALA A 78 18.84 0.57 1.96
N TRP A 79 18.04 -0.08 1.11
CA TRP A 79 16.65 0.30 0.90
C TRP A 79 15.77 -0.28 2.01
N HIS A 80 14.78 0.48 2.45
CA HIS A 80 13.70 -0.05 3.28
C HIS A 80 12.54 -0.44 2.39
N TRP A 81 11.89 -1.56 2.72
CA TRP A 81 10.76 -2.05 1.96
C TRP A 81 9.76 -2.75 2.86
N ARG A 82 8.49 -2.66 2.47
CA ARG A 82 7.38 -3.49 2.97
C ARG A 82 6.63 -4.07 1.78
N ARG A 83 6.25 -5.33 1.88
CA ARG A 83 5.37 -5.98 0.92
C ARG A 83 3.93 -5.56 1.19
N ARG A 84 3.17 -5.33 0.13
CA ARG A 84 1.75 -5.00 0.16
C ARG A 84 0.97 -6.16 -0.46
N ALA A 85 -0.23 -6.41 0.06
CA ALA A 85 -1.12 -7.38 -0.54
C ALA A 85 -1.60 -6.83 -1.90
N SER A 86 -1.37 -7.60 -2.97
CA SER A 86 -1.82 -7.26 -4.31
C SER A 86 -2.13 -8.55 -5.08
N PRO A 87 -3.31 -8.66 -5.74
CA PRO A 87 -3.67 -9.86 -6.50
C PRO A 87 -2.80 -10.02 -7.76
N GLY A 88 -2.20 -11.20 -7.93
CA GLY A 88 -1.55 -11.60 -9.21
C GLY A 88 -0.25 -10.86 -9.56
N VAL A 89 0.25 -9.98 -8.69
CA VAL A 89 1.49 -9.22 -8.89
C VAL A 89 2.17 -8.97 -7.55
N LEU A 90 3.51 -8.90 -7.53
CA LEU A 90 4.24 -8.51 -6.34
C LEU A 90 4.17 -7.00 -6.19
N HIS A 91 3.84 -6.52 -4.99
CA HIS A 91 3.73 -5.10 -4.69
C HIS A 91 4.56 -4.78 -3.44
N TYR A 92 5.43 -3.78 -3.55
CA TYR A 92 6.28 -3.29 -2.48
C TYR A 92 6.15 -1.77 -2.35
N SER A 93 6.11 -1.27 -1.13
CA SER A 93 6.38 0.13 -0.86
C SER A 93 7.82 0.25 -0.36
N LEU A 94 8.63 1.10 -0.98
CA LEU A 94 10.05 1.25 -0.67
C LEU A 94 10.41 2.69 -0.28
N ALA A 95 11.56 2.83 0.35
CA ALA A 95 12.18 4.11 0.65
C ALA A 95 13.70 3.96 0.76
N GLY A 96 14.43 5.05 0.53
CA GLY A 96 15.89 5.06 0.68
C GLY A 96 16.50 6.45 0.51
N GLU A 97 17.83 6.49 0.64
CA GLU A 97 18.62 7.73 0.52
C GLU A 97 19.23 7.86 -0.87
N ALA A 98 20.05 6.87 -1.26
CA ALA A 98 20.69 6.86 -2.57
C ALA A 98 19.68 6.61 -3.68
N SER A 99 19.81 7.35 -4.79
CA SER A 99 18.91 7.27 -5.94
C SER A 99 18.74 5.84 -6.46
N ALA A 100 17.48 5.43 -6.66
CA ALA A 100 17.15 4.11 -7.20
C ALA A 100 17.30 4.01 -8.72
N ARG A 101 17.46 5.15 -9.41
CA ARG A 101 17.32 5.27 -10.86
C ARG A 101 18.30 4.38 -11.63
N GLN A 102 19.59 4.53 -11.36
CA GLN A 102 20.64 3.79 -12.06
C GLN A 102 20.52 2.28 -11.81
N TRP A 103 20.26 1.89 -10.56
CA TRP A 103 20.12 0.49 -10.18
C TRP A 103 18.93 -0.17 -10.90
N LEU A 104 17.77 0.49 -10.92
CA LEU A 104 16.56 -0.05 -11.53
C LEU A 104 16.64 -0.09 -13.07
N SER A 105 17.22 0.95 -13.69
CA SER A 105 17.49 0.97 -15.12
C SER A 105 18.44 -0.15 -15.54
N ALA A 106 19.52 -0.36 -14.79
CA ALA A 106 20.46 -1.46 -15.04
C ALA A 106 19.83 -2.85 -14.82
N TRP A 107 18.93 -2.99 -13.84
CA TRP A 107 18.16 -4.22 -13.62
C TRP A 107 17.29 -4.57 -14.83
N CYS A 108 16.58 -3.58 -15.38
CA CYS A 108 15.70 -3.77 -16.54
C CYS A 108 16.50 -3.99 -17.83
N ALA A 109 17.59 -3.25 -18.04
CA ALA A 109 18.46 -3.37 -19.21
C ALA A 109 19.07 -4.78 -19.33
N ARG A 110 19.55 -5.36 -18.23
CA ARG A 110 20.09 -6.74 -18.20
C ARG A 110 19.07 -7.80 -18.60
N ARG A 111 17.77 -7.49 -18.54
CA ARG A 111 16.68 -8.38 -18.94
C ARG A 111 16.13 -8.09 -20.33
N GLY A 112 16.70 -7.09 -21.04
CA GLY A 112 16.20 -6.65 -22.34
C GLY A 112 14.82 -6.02 -22.27
N TRP A 113 14.42 -5.49 -21.12
CA TRP A 113 13.11 -4.84 -20.98
C TRP A 113 13.15 -3.42 -21.53
N GLN A 114 12.13 -3.06 -22.30
CA GLN A 114 11.94 -1.73 -22.86
C GLN A 114 11.39 -0.79 -21.79
N LEU A 115 12.10 0.32 -21.54
CA LEU A 115 11.75 1.28 -20.51
C LEU A 115 10.91 2.42 -21.08
N GLN A 116 9.87 2.79 -20.35
CA GLN A 116 9.11 4.01 -20.54
C GLN A 116 9.25 4.82 -19.24
N VAL A 117 9.74 6.05 -19.32
CA VAL A 117 10.11 6.84 -18.14
C VAL A 117 9.42 8.19 -18.18
N ALA A 118 8.94 8.63 -17.01
CA ALA A 118 8.56 10.03 -16.76
C ALA A 118 9.49 10.57 -15.66
N ASP A 119 10.21 11.65 -15.98
CA ASP A 119 11.19 12.27 -15.09
C ASP A 119 10.83 13.73 -14.85
N GLY A 120 10.40 14.03 -13.63
CA GLY A 120 10.12 15.38 -13.12
C GLY A 120 11.10 15.78 -12.02
N GLY A 121 12.30 15.20 -11.97
CA GLY A 121 13.30 15.45 -10.93
C GLY A 121 12.99 14.70 -9.63
N ALA A 122 12.11 15.23 -8.78
CA ALA A 122 11.69 14.50 -7.57
C ALA A 122 10.81 13.31 -7.95
N VAL A 123 9.84 13.54 -8.84
CA VAL A 123 9.00 12.50 -9.40
C VAL A 123 9.79 11.72 -10.43
N TRP A 124 9.85 10.39 -10.27
CA TRP A 124 10.44 9.50 -11.25
C TRP A 124 9.61 8.22 -11.35
N ASN A 125 8.96 8.05 -12.49
CA ASN A 125 8.11 6.90 -12.77
C ASN A 125 8.68 6.11 -13.94
N LEU A 126 8.60 4.79 -13.86
CA LEU A 126 9.17 3.89 -14.85
C LEU A 126 8.22 2.70 -15.05
N LEU A 127 7.92 2.40 -16.31
CA LEU A 127 7.30 1.14 -16.72
C LEU A 127 8.32 0.35 -17.54
N ALA A 128 8.48 -0.93 -17.23
CA ALA A 128 9.32 -1.84 -17.99
C ALA A 128 8.46 -2.88 -18.72
N TRP A 129 8.67 -2.99 -20.03
CA TRP A 129 7.91 -3.83 -20.94
C TRP A 129 8.77 -4.93 -21.54
N HIS A 130 8.19 -6.11 -21.75
CA HIS A 130 8.84 -7.20 -22.48
C HIS A 130 7.82 -7.89 -23.38
N GLN A 131 8.03 -7.84 -24.69
CA GLN A 131 7.12 -8.44 -25.69
C GLN A 131 5.64 -8.04 -25.47
N GLY A 132 5.38 -6.75 -25.26
CA GLY A 132 4.04 -6.22 -25.01
C GLY A 132 3.47 -6.46 -23.60
N ARG A 133 4.16 -7.23 -22.76
CA ARG A 133 3.76 -7.46 -21.36
C ARG A 133 4.37 -6.42 -20.44
N LEU A 134 3.59 -5.93 -19.49
CA LEU A 134 4.09 -5.13 -18.38
C LEU A 134 4.81 -6.03 -17.37
N MET A 135 6.09 -5.76 -17.13
CA MET A 135 6.96 -6.56 -16.25
C MET A 135 7.23 -5.89 -14.91
N LEU A 136 7.36 -4.56 -14.93
CA LEU A 136 7.66 -3.75 -13.75
C LEU A 136 7.02 -2.37 -13.90
N GLY A 137 6.51 -1.83 -12.80
CA GLY A 137 6.05 -0.46 -12.67
C GLY A 137 6.60 0.13 -11.39
N TRP A 138 7.22 1.29 -11.48
CA TRP A 138 7.83 2.02 -10.37
C TRP A 138 7.29 3.45 -10.39
N TRP A 139 6.77 3.89 -9.26
CA TRP A 139 6.36 5.28 -9.04
C TRP A 139 7.10 5.80 -7.84
N SER A 140 7.79 6.93 -7.96
CA SER A 140 8.54 7.51 -6.85
C SER A 140 8.50 9.03 -6.82
N ASP A 141 8.63 9.57 -5.61
CA ASP A 141 8.70 10.98 -5.30
C ASP A 141 9.47 11.17 -3.98
N ALA A 142 9.82 12.41 -3.61
CA ALA A 142 10.34 12.76 -2.29
C ALA A 142 9.32 12.43 -1.18
N ARG A 143 8.02 12.48 -1.49
CA ARG A 143 6.91 12.04 -0.61
C ARG A 143 6.35 10.70 -1.08
N GLU A 144 5.56 10.04 -0.23
CA GLU A 144 4.92 8.78 -0.59
C GLU A 144 4.02 8.97 -1.83
N PRO A 145 4.28 8.26 -2.93
CA PRO A 145 3.52 8.45 -4.15
C PRO A 145 2.13 7.88 -3.96
N ALA A 146 1.12 8.71 -4.16
CA ALA A 146 -0.25 8.24 -4.15
C ALA A 146 -0.58 7.64 -5.53
N VAL A 147 -0.73 6.32 -5.57
CA VAL A 147 -1.04 5.55 -6.77
C VAL A 147 -2.33 4.75 -6.60
N ASP A 148 -3.05 4.50 -7.68
CA ASP A 148 -4.20 3.60 -7.68
C ASP A 148 -3.70 2.15 -7.85
N CYS A 149 -3.57 1.46 -6.72
CA CYS A 149 -3.06 0.09 -6.68
C CYS A 149 -3.95 -0.89 -7.45
N ALA A 150 -5.27 -0.69 -7.45
CA ALA A 150 -6.20 -1.58 -8.13
C ALA A 150 -6.09 -1.42 -9.65
N TRP A 151 -6.00 -0.19 -10.12
CA TRP A 151 -5.82 0.11 -11.53
C TRP A 151 -4.46 -0.38 -12.06
N ILE A 152 -3.38 -0.15 -11.33
CA ILE A 152 -2.06 -0.67 -11.69
C ILE A 152 -2.06 -2.20 -11.72
N SER A 153 -2.61 -2.85 -10.68
CA SER A 153 -2.72 -4.32 -10.63
C SER A 153 -3.51 -4.87 -11.81
N ALA A 154 -4.58 -4.19 -12.23
CA ALA A 154 -5.36 -4.56 -13.42
C ALA A 154 -4.53 -4.44 -14.70
N ALA A 155 -3.68 -3.42 -14.84
CA ALA A 155 -2.76 -3.29 -15.97
C ALA A 155 -1.68 -4.39 -16.01
N PHE A 156 -1.35 -5.02 -14.88
CA PHE A 156 -0.53 -6.23 -14.88
C PHE A 156 -1.32 -7.46 -15.35
N ALA A 157 -2.62 -7.54 -15.11
CA ALA A 157 -3.44 -8.65 -15.60
C ALA A 157 -3.74 -8.50 -17.11
N ALA A 158 -4.13 -7.30 -17.54
CA ALA A 158 -4.44 -6.94 -18.92
C ALA A 158 -3.61 -5.71 -19.33
N PRO A 159 -2.37 -5.92 -19.84
CA PRO A 159 -1.48 -4.83 -20.20
C PRO A 159 -2.04 -3.99 -21.35
N PRO A 160 -2.03 -2.65 -21.24
CA PRO A 160 -2.51 -1.78 -22.31
C PRO A 160 -1.63 -1.92 -23.57
N SER A 161 -2.27 -2.01 -24.73
CA SER A 161 -1.61 -2.14 -26.02
C SER A 161 -1.35 -0.80 -26.69
N ASP A 162 -2.21 0.20 -26.47
CA ASP A 162 -2.06 1.53 -27.07
C ASP A 162 -1.16 2.48 -26.26
N ALA A 163 -0.55 3.43 -26.97
CA ALA A 163 0.42 4.36 -26.40
C ALA A 163 -0.22 5.32 -25.37
N ALA A 164 -1.48 5.70 -25.55
CA ALA A 164 -2.16 6.66 -24.68
C ALA A 164 -2.46 6.04 -23.30
N GLN A 165 -2.94 4.80 -23.26
CA GLN A 165 -3.16 4.04 -22.02
C GLN A 165 -1.85 3.72 -21.31
N ARG A 166 -0.79 3.37 -22.05
CA ARG A 166 0.55 3.20 -21.46
C ARG A 166 1.07 4.49 -20.86
N HIS A 167 0.88 5.62 -21.55
CA HIS A 167 1.26 6.92 -21.02
C HIS A 167 0.43 7.30 -19.79
N ALA A 168 -0.88 7.07 -19.79
CA ALA A 168 -1.70 7.27 -18.60
C ALA A 168 -1.17 6.45 -17.41
N LEU A 169 -0.78 5.19 -17.64
CA LEU A 169 -0.26 4.30 -16.60
C LEU A 169 1.01 4.84 -15.91
N LEU A 170 1.85 5.60 -16.60
CA LEU A 170 3.01 6.26 -15.99
C LEU A 170 2.63 7.22 -14.87
N SER A 171 1.44 7.82 -14.90
CA SER A 171 0.98 8.71 -13.83
C SER A 171 0.62 7.95 -12.55
N GLY A 172 0.43 6.63 -12.63
CA GLY A 172 0.06 5.78 -11.50
C GLY A 172 -1.39 5.93 -11.06
N ARG A 173 -2.19 6.72 -11.76
CA ARG A 173 -3.63 6.86 -11.54
C ARG A 173 -4.38 6.85 -12.87
N PRO A 174 -5.61 6.32 -12.90
CA PRO A 174 -6.47 6.56 -14.04
C PRO A 174 -6.63 8.07 -14.24
N GLY A 175 -6.65 8.54 -15.49
CA GLY A 175 -7.08 9.90 -15.81
C GLY A 175 -8.48 10.17 -15.24
N ALA A 176 -8.92 11.43 -15.24
CA ALA A 176 -10.14 11.92 -14.57
C ALA A 176 -11.47 11.17 -14.86
N ALA A 177 -11.48 10.15 -15.72
CA ALA A 177 -12.63 9.30 -16.02
C ALA A 177 -12.92 8.20 -14.98
N VAL A 178 -12.07 7.95 -13.98
CA VAL A 178 -12.37 6.98 -12.90
C VAL A 178 -12.46 7.70 -11.57
N ALA A 179 -13.68 7.79 -11.03
CA ALA A 179 -13.91 8.40 -9.73
C ALA A 179 -13.13 7.65 -8.64
N PRO A 180 -12.31 8.33 -7.83
CA PRO A 180 -11.55 7.71 -6.74
C PRO A 180 -12.48 7.03 -5.72
N ARG A 181 -12.01 5.93 -5.12
CA ARG A 181 -12.84 5.05 -4.27
C ARG A 181 -12.80 5.39 -2.77
N GLY A 182 -11.93 6.30 -2.33
CA GLY A 182 -11.72 6.59 -0.90
C GLY A 182 -11.08 5.42 -0.12
N ARG A 183 -11.10 5.48 1.23
CA ARG A 183 -10.65 4.41 2.13
C ARG A 183 -11.37 3.10 1.80
N ILE A 184 -10.67 1.96 1.69
CA ILE A 184 -11.33 0.65 1.55
C ILE A 184 -12.08 0.33 2.84
N VAL A 185 -13.39 0.11 2.71
CA VAL A 185 -14.30 -0.27 3.81
C VAL A 185 -14.62 -1.76 3.72
N CYS A 186 -14.86 -2.30 2.53
CA CYS A 186 -15.06 -3.73 2.33
C CYS A 186 -13.86 -4.37 1.64
N SER A 187 -13.03 -5.10 2.40
CA SER A 187 -11.85 -5.78 1.85
C SER A 187 -12.18 -6.96 0.94
N CYS A 188 -13.30 -7.67 1.16
CA CYS A 188 -13.69 -8.82 0.34
C CYS A 188 -13.91 -8.48 -1.14
N PHE A 189 -14.49 -7.31 -1.40
CA PHE A 189 -14.85 -6.88 -2.76
C PHE A 189 -14.15 -5.58 -3.16
N GLY A 190 -13.22 -5.07 -2.34
CA GLY A 190 -12.48 -3.84 -2.60
C GLY A 190 -13.37 -2.59 -2.70
N VAL A 191 -14.45 -2.52 -1.92
CA VAL A 191 -15.38 -1.37 -1.94
C VAL A 191 -14.87 -0.28 -1.00
N GLY A 192 -14.77 0.94 -1.50
CA GLY A 192 -14.29 2.09 -0.74
C GLY A 192 -15.39 3.06 -0.30
N GLU A 193 -15.04 3.90 0.67
CA GLU A 193 -15.88 4.87 1.36
C GLU A 193 -16.59 5.84 0.41
N TRP A 194 -15.93 6.29 -0.66
CA TRP A 194 -16.54 7.26 -1.58
C TRP A 194 -17.61 6.62 -2.46
N SER A 195 -17.39 5.40 -2.94
CA SER A 195 -18.41 4.63 -3.66
C SER A 195 -19.61 4.32 -2.76
N ILE A 196 -19.38 4.08 -1.47
CA ILE A 196 -20.45 3.89 -0.49
C ILE A 196 -21.23 5.19 -0.29
N ASN A 197 -20.54 6.32 -0.08
CA ASN A 197 -21.18 7.63 0.10
C ASN A 197 -21.98 8.06 -1.14
N GLU A 198 -21.47 7.79 -2.34
CA GLU A 198 -22.20 8.03 -3.59
C GLU A 198 -23.46 7.14 -3.69
N ALA A 199 -23.35 5.86 -3.33
CA ALA A 199 -24.50 4.97 -3.30
C ALA A 199 -25.56 5.43 -2.28
N ILE A 200 -25.14 5.90 -1.11
CA ILE A 200 -26.04 6.49 -0.10
C ILE A 200 -26.71 7.75 -0.65
N ALA A 201 -25.94 8.66 -1.25
CA ALA A 201 -26.47 9.87 -1.88
C ALA A 201 -27.46 9.55 -3.02
N SER A 202 -27.27 8.42 -3.71
CA SER A 202 -28.19 7.92 -4.75
C SER A 202 -29.42 7.18 -4.22
N GLY A 203 -29.64 7.14 -2.90
CA GLY A 203 -30.84 6.58 -2.27
C GLY A 203 -30.67 5.23 -1.56
N CYS A 204 -29.46 4.68 -1.43
CA CYS A 204 -29.27 3.48 -0.61
C CYS A 204 -29.38 3.81 0.89
N THR A 205 -30.43 3.31 1.55
CA THR A 205 -30.72 3.62 2.97
C THR A 205 -30.47 2.47 3.95
N SER A 206 -29.98 1.32 3.47
CA SER A 206 -29.69 0.14 4.28
C SER A 206 -28.45 -0.60 3.79
N VAL A 207 -27.84 -1.39 4.68
CA VAL A 207 -26.72 -2.28 4.33
C VAL A 207 -27.12 -3.27 3.23
N GLY A 208 -28.37 -3.77 3.26
CA GLY A 208 -28.89 -4.64 2.20
C GLY A 208 -28.93 -3.94 0.83
N ALA A 209 -29.37 -2.68 0.78
CA ALA A 209 -29.37 -1.90 -0.47
C ALA A 209 -27.95 -1.63 -0.99
N LEU A 210 -27.02 -1.31 -0.08
CA LEU A 210 -25.60 -1.17 -0.41
C LEU A 210 -25.00 -2.49 -0.91
N GLY A 211 -25.35 -3.62 -0.28
CA GLY A 211 -24.92 -4.96 -0.69
C GLY A 211 -25.47 -5.35 -2.07
N GLY A 212 -26.71 -5.00 -2.38
CA GLY A 212 -27.28 -5.23 -3.72
C GLY A 212 -26.54 -4.46 -4.83
N LYS A 213 -26.12 -3.22 -4.55
CA LYS A 213 -25.47 -2.35 -5.53
C LYS A 213 -23.95 -2.54 -5.62
N LEU A 214 -23.28 -2.68 -4.48
CA LEU A 214 -21.82 -2.66 -4.36
C LEU A 214 -21.23 -3.99 -3.87
N LYS A 215 -22.05 -4.98 -3.48
CA LYS A 215 -21.65 -6.25 -2.85
C LYS A 215 -21.01 -6.11 -1.45
N CYS A 216 -20.81 -4.90 -0.92
CA CYS A 216 -20.28 -4.76 0.44
C CYS A 216 -21.25 -5.32 1.49
N GLY A 217 -20.73 -5.96 2.53
CA GLY A 217 -21.55 -6.56 3.60
C GLY A 217 -22.19 -7.91 3.26
N THR A 218 -21.97 -8.47 2.07
CA THR A 218 -22.63 -9.74 1.65
C THR A 218 -21.75 -10.99 1.73
N ASN A 219 -20.45 -10.86 2.04
CA ASN A 219 -19.52 -11.99 2.16
C ASN A 219 -19.17 -12.30 3.62
N CYS A 220 -18.12 -11.71 4.18
CA CYS A 220 -17.71 -11.99 5.57
C CYS A 220 -18.42 -11.13 6.63
N GLY A 221 -19.15 -10.08 6.22
CA GLY A 221 -19.84 -9.15 7.12
C GLY A 221 -18.95 -8.21 7.96
N SER A 222 -17.62 -8.27 7.89
CA SER A 222 -16.73 -7.49 8.77
C SER A 222 -16.86 -5.97 8.60
N CYS A 223 -17.28 -5.51 7.42
CA CYS A 223 -17.51 -4.09 7.11
C CYS A 223 -18.88 -3.59 7.58
N VAL A 224 -19.80 -4.45 8.02
CA VAL A 224 -21.19 -4.07 8.36
C VAL A 224 -21.28 -2.99 9.46
N PRO A 225 -20.50 -3.04 10.56
CA PRO A 225 -20.53 -1.99 11.58
C PRO A 225 -20.17 -0.61 11.00
N GLU A 226 -19.17 -0.56 10.12
CA GLU A 226 -18.69 0.66 9.49
C GLU A 226 -19.69 1.18 8.43
N LEU A 227 -20.35 0.29 7.67
CA LEU A 227 -21.43 0.65 6.76
C LEU A 227 -22.61 1.29 7.51
N ASN A 228 -22.99 0.73 8.67
CA ASN A 228 -24.03 1.30 9.52
C ASN A 228 -23.64 2.69 10.05
N ALA A 229 -22.38 2.89 10.43
CA ALA A 229 -21.88 4.20 10.86
C ALA A 229 -21.96 5.26 9.74
N LEU A 230 -21.58 4.89 8.51
CA LEU A 230 -21.68 5.78 7.34
C LEU A 230 -23.14 6.14 7.00
N LEU A 231 -24.05 5.14 7.05
CA LEU A 231 -25.49 5.36 6.86
C LEU A 231 -26.09 6.27 7.94
N ALA A 232 -25.69 6.08 9.20
CA ALA A 232 -26.15 6.91 10.31
C ALA A 232 -25.65 8.36 10.18
N ALA A 233 -24.38 8.55 9.83
CA ALA A 233 -23.77 9.89 9.68
C ALA A 233 -24.45 10.73 8.58
N GLN A 234 -24.94 10.11 7.50
CA GLN A 234 -25.70 10.82 6.47
C GLN A 234 -27.11 11.21 6.91
N ARG A 235 -27.77 10.40 7.74
CA ARG A 235 -29.08 10.74 8.32
C ARG A 235 -29.04 11.93 9.27
N THR A 236 -27.88 12.22 9.86
CA THR A 236 -27.69 13.38 10.75
C THR A 236 -27.35 14.66 9.98
N ARG A 237 -27.05 14.56 8.68
CA ARG A 237 -26.66 15.70 7.81
C ARG A 237 -27.77 16.15 6.86
N ALA A 238 -28.84 15.36 6.72
CA ALA A 238 -30.05 15.69 5.96
C ALA A 238 -31.11 16.30 6.90
#